data_AF-A0AAD2CP19-F1
#
_entry.id   AF-A0AAD2CP19-F1
#
_cell.length_a   1.000
_cell.length_b   1.000
_cell.length_c   1.000
_cell.angle_alpha   90.00
_cell.angle_beta   90.00
_cell.angle_gamma   90.00
#
_symmetry.space_group_name_H-M   'P 1'
#
loop_
_entity.id
_entity.type
_entity.pdbx_description
1 polymer ?
#
loop_
_entity_poly.entity_id
_entity_poly.type
_entity_poly.pdbx_seq_one_letter_code
_entity_poly.pdbx_strand_id
1 'polypeptide(L)'
;MVLNTWIAPPCNPIKKRLYGFGRASKDRGLNHDVVDPRSMIHFAWTYLSAEDRPTAVQASLVWKKYAELRRFACVTSLKSLQLPRLLMADEKVPTTLDPHRAWLNSAALLRFDFNHGDFVRWLGGEYTNKGRDFNLEWDVIESHLKSKVLPSDLPPTKLDMAYRIQTEGVPLRGQYTTPMEATLLRNEYDNHPAVGANLAAVEKKFAKEEWNSYHIHYLRFVYEFLPGLVINPIQWVFDKGKGQICIDCSNGPNSLGSINLYIPSLKDAIPGEEDECPAVYYQYAFDRFLCQILRMRITRPNDPIMVHADGIEAAFRRVLYHPDMACAFAYVYSDYLMVPVGQVFGSWSAPSYYCVLADCWIY
;
A
#
# COMPACT_ATOMS: atom_id res chain seq x y z
N MET A 1 -23.06 -29.27 -14.27
CA MET A 1 -21.76 -29.64 -14.86
C MET A 1 -20.69 -29.37 -13.83
N VAL A 2 -20.20 -30.40 -13.16
CA VAL A 2 -19.23 -30.28 -12.07
C VAL A 2 -17.84 -30.12 -12.69
N LEU A 3 -17.38 -28.89 -12.84
CA LEU A 3 -16.01 -28.64 -13.27
C LEU A 3 -15.06 -29.09 -12.16
N ASN A 4 -14.06 -29.88 -12.52
CA ASN A 4 -12.86 -30.07 -11.71
C ASN A 4 -12.20 -28.68 -11.56
N THR A 5 -12.44 -28.02 -10.43
CA THR A 5 -12.02 -26.63 -10.15
C THR A 5 -10.63 -26.60 -9.53
N TRP A 6 -9.68 -27.28 -10.16
CA TRP A 6 -8.28 -27.13 -9.80
C TRP A 6 -7.83 -25.72 -10.15
N ILE A 7 -7.30 -25.02 -9.17
CA ILE A 7 -6.73 -23.68 -9.31
C ILE A 7 -5.28 -23.82 -8.90
N ALA A 8 -4.38 -23.28 -9.72
CA ALA A 8 -2.96 -23.22 -9.43
C ALA A 8 -2.46 -21.79 -9.62
N PRO A 9 -1.42 -21.37 -8.89
CA PRO A 9 -0.81 -20.08 -9.11
C PRO A 9 -0.29 -20.00 -10.55
N PRO A 10 -0.41 -18.83 -11.22
CA PRO A 10 0.06 -18.64 -12.59
C PRO A 10 1.58 -18.81 -12.75
N CYS A 11 2.36 -18.75 -11.65
CA CYS A 11 3.76 -19.15 -11.62
C CYS A 11 4.19 -19.57 -10.20
N ASN A 12 5.32 -20.25 -10.07
CA ASN A 12 5.91 -20.57 -8.77
C ASN A 12 6.36 -19.27 -8.04
N PRO A 13 5.88 -19.00 -6.81
CA PRO A 13 6.19 -17.76 -6.09
C PRO A 13 7.61 -17.71 -5.52
N ILE A 14 8.29 -18.85 -5.32
CA ILE A 14 9.55 -18.95 -4.57
C ILE A 14 10.62 -17.99 -5.10
N LYS A 15 10.83 -17.94 -6.42
CA LYS A 15 11.86 -17.07 -7.02
C LYS A 15 11.63 -15.60 -6.66
N LYS A 16 10.37 -15.15 -6.67
CA LYS A 16 10.04 -13.75 -6.38
C LYS A 16 10.05 -13.42 -4.88
N ARG A 17 9.86 -14.43 -4.02
CA ARG A 17 10.07 -14.27 -2.57
C ARG A 17 11.55 -14.06 -2.22
N LEU A 18 12.47 -14.57 -3.04
CA LEU A 18 13.92 -14.52 -2.79
C LEU A 18 14.64 -13.37 -3.50
N TYR A 19 14.11 -12.86 -4.61
CA TYR A 19 14.79 -11.88 -5.45
C TYR A 19 13.84 -10.77 -5.93
N GLY A 20 14.40 -9.57 -6.12
CA GLY A 20 13.68 -8.40 -6.60
C GLY A 20 13.00 -7.64 -5.48
N PHE A 21 12.06 -6.77 -5.86
CA PHE A 21 11.40 -5.88 -4.92
C PHE A 21 10.57 -6.63 -3.88
N GLY A 22 10.68 -6.19 -2.62
CA GLY A 22 9.91 -6.75 -1.53
C GLY A 22 10.25 -8.21 -1.24
N ARG A 23 11.53 -8.56 -1.23
CA ARG A 23 11.99 -9.90 -0.81
C ARG A 23 11.39 -10.24 0.56
N ALA A 24 10.89 -11.47 0.70
CA ALA A 24 10.34 -11.95 1.95
C ALA A 24 11.36 -11.80 3.08
N SER A 25 10.90 -11.33 4.24
CA SER A 25 11.72 -11.11 5.43
C SER A 25 11.05 -11.69 6.65
N LYS A 26 11.84 -12.20 7.59
CA LYS A 26 11.36 -12.65 8.91
C LYS A 26 11.05 -11.47 9.84
N ASP A 27 11.55 -10.29 9.53
CA ASP A 27 11.42 -9.09 10.37
C ASP A 27 10.15 -8.28 10.00
N ARG A 28 9.39 -8.77 9.02
CA ARG A 28 8.12 -8.20 8.55
C ARG A 28 7.04 -9.27 8.58
N GLY A 29 5.91 -8.99 9.19
CA GLY A 29 4.82 -9.95 9.25
C GLY A 29 3.52 -9.34 9.71
N LEU A 30 2.44 -9.83 9.11
CA LEU A 30 1.06 -9.53 9.49
C LEU A 30 0.38 -10.82 9.88
N ASN A 31 -0.24 -10.85 11.05
CA ASN A 31 -1.01 -11.99 11.51
C ASN A 31 -2.27 -11.52 12.22
N HIS A 32 -3.29 -12.38 12.25
CA HIS A 32 -4.35 -12.24 13.23
C HIS A 32 -3.98 -13.00 14.50
N ASP A 33 -4.49 -12.57 15.65
CA ASP A 33 -4.36 -13.29 16.92
C ASP A 33 -5.09 -14.65 16.91
N VAL A 34 -6.21 -14.72 16.18
CA VAL A 34 -6.98 -15.93 15.89
C VAL A 34 -7.32 -16.00 14.40
N VAL A 35 -7.47 -17.21 13.88
CA VAL A 35 -7.84 -17.44 12.47
C VAL A 35 -9.32 -17.08 12.27
N ASP A 36 -9.66 -16.35 11.20
CA ASP A 36 -11.07 -16.16 10.82
C ASP A 36 -11.70 -17.53 10.54
N PRO A 37 -12.75 -17.96 11.25
CA PRO A 37 -13.40 -19.24 11.00
C PRO A 37 -13.86 -19.41 9.55
N ARG A 38 -14.16 -18.31 8.84
CA ARG A 38 -14.59 -18.31 7.43
C ARG A 38 -13.43 -18.50 6.47
N SER A 39 -12.20 -18.16 6.85
CA SER A 39 -11.02 -18.45 6.03
C SER A 39 -10.86 -19.97 5.80
N MET A 40 -11.36 -20.80 6.73
CA MET A 40 -11.36 -22.26 6.63
C MET A 40 -12.12 -22.79 5.41
N ILE A 41 -13.03 -22.01 4.84
CA ILE A 41 -13.73 -22.34 3.59
C ILE A 41 -12.74 -22.63 2.47
N HIS A 42 -11.63 -21.88 2.41
CA HIS A 42 -10.61 -22.06 1.38
C HIS A 42 -9.98 -23.45 1.44
N PHE A 43 -9.64 -23.90 2.65
CA PHE A 43 -9.06 -25.22 2.91
C PHE A 43 -10.09 -26.35 2.82
N ALA A 44 -11.31 -26.15 3.32
CA ALA A 44 -12.36 -27.16 3.28
C ALA A 44 -12.79 -27.48 1.84
N TRP A 45 -12.79 -26.50 0.94
CA TRP A 45 -13.23 -26.66 -0.45
C TRP A 45 -12.53 -27.81 -1.19
N THR A 46 -11.23 -28.02 -0.94
CA THR A 46 -10.44 -29.06 -1.63
C THR A 46 -10.88 -30.48 -1.25
N TYR A 47 -11.49 -30.64 -0.07
CA TYR A 47 -11.99 -31.91 0.44
C TYR A 47 -13.48 -32.13 0.19
N LEU A 48 -14.23 -31.09 -0.21
CA LEU A 48 -15.64 -31.24 -0.56
C LEU A 48 -15.82 -31.97 -1.89
N SER A 49 -16.69 -32.98 -1.86
CA SER A 49 -17.11 -33.70 -3.06
C SER A 49 -17.92 -32.80 -4.00
N ALA A 50 -18.10 -33.28 -5.23
CA ALA A 50 -18.99 -32.67 -6.21
C ALA A 50 -20.42 -32.47 -5.68
N GLU A 51 -20.89 -33.42 -4.87
CA GLU A 51 -22.26 -33.52 -4.37
C GLU A 51 -22.48 -32.66 -3.12
N ASP A 52 -21.43 -32.42 -2.32
CA ASP A 52 -21.52 -31.60 -1.10
C ASP A 52 -21.44 -30.10 -1.37
N ARG A 53 -20.78 -29.70 -2.48
CA ARG A 53 -20.58 -28.28 -2.84
C ARG A 53 -21.88 -27.48 -2.96
N PRO A 54 -22.97 -27.97 -3.58
CA PRO A 54 -24.26 -27.28 -3.60
C PRO A 54 -24.79 -26.95 -2.20
N THR A 55 -24.70 -27.89 -1.26
CA THR A 55 -25.13 -27.71 0.13
C THR A 55 -24.25 -26.67 0.84
N ALA A 56 -22.93 -26.76 0.67
CA ALA A 56 -21.99 -25.79 1.24
C ALA A 56 -22.26 -24.36 0.72
N VAL A 57 -22.51 -24.20 -0.58
CA VAL A 57 -22.88 -22.90 -1.19
C VAL A 57 -24.15 -22.29 -0.60
N GLN A 58 -25.08 -23.11 -0.13
CA GLN A 58 -26.31 -22.65 0.53
C GLN A 58 -26.12 -22.33 2.01
N ALA A 59 -25.03 -22.78 2.63
CA ALA A 59 -24.80 -22.62 4.07
C ALA A 59 -24.55 -21.16 4.49
N SER A 60 -23.89 -20.36 3.64
CA SER A 60 -23.69 -18.93 3.91
C SER A 60 -23.40 -18.13 2.63
N LEU A 61 -23.58 -16.81 2.72
CA LEU A 61 -23.25 -15.90 1.61
C LEU A 61 -21.76 -15.96 1.24
N VAL A 62 -20.87 -16.23 2.20
CA VAL A 62 -19.43 -16.35 1.98
C VAL A 62 -19.12 -17.56 1.13
N TRP A 63 -19.70 -18.72 1.45
CA TRP A 63 -19.55 -19.93 0.64
C TRP A 63 -20.00 -19.71 -0.80
N LYS A 64 -21.15 -19.03 -0.98
CA LYS A 64 -21.65 -18.66 -2.30
C LYS A 64 -20.68 -17.78 -3.07
N LYS A 65 -20.23 -16.65 -2.49
CA LYS A 65 -19.29 -15.72 -3.12
C LYS A 65 -17.94 -16.38 -3.42
N TYR A 66 -17.45 -17.23 -2.52
CA TYR A 66 -16.22 -17.99 -2.71
C TYR A 66 -16.35 -18.99 -3.88
N ALA A 67 -17.46 -19.71 -3.98
CA ALA A 67 -17.72 -20.63 -5.10
C ALA A 67 -17.82 -19.89 -6.44
N GLU A 68 -18.46 -18.72 -6.47
CA GLU A 68 -18.53 -17.85 -7.64
C GLU A 68 -17.12 -17.39 -8.07
N LEU A 69 -16.30 -16.94 -7.11
CA LEU A 69 -14.92 -16.55 -7.35
C LEU A 69 -14.06 -17.71 -7.87
N ARG A 70 -14.17 -18.91 -7.29
CA ARG A 70 -13.47 -20.09 -7.82
C ARG A 70 -13.89 -20.41 -9.24
N ARG A 71 -15.20 -20.39 -9.54
CA ARG A 71 -15.70 -20.65 -10.89
C ARG A 71 -15.10 -19.67 -11.89
N PHE A 72 -15.12 -18.38 -11.55
CA PHE A 72 -14.49 -17.33 -12.37
C PHE A 72 -12.98 -17.58 -12.52
N ALA A 73 -12.29 -17.86 -11.42
CA ALA A 73 -10.85 -18.11 -11.42
C ALA A 73 -10.45 -19.36 -12.22
N CYS A 74 -11.32 -20.35 -12.43
CA CYS A 74 -11.00 -21.52 -13.25
C CYS A 74 -11.06 -21.25 -14.75
N VAL A 75 -11.86 -20.29 -15.21
CA VAL A 75 -12.13 -20.07 -16.65
C VAL A 75 -11.57 -18.77 -17.19
N THR A 76 -11.16 -17.85 -16.32
CA THR A 76 -10.70 -16.51 -16.73
C THR A 76 -9.19 -16.44 -16.86
N SER A 77 -8.69 -15.87 -17.96
CA SER A 77 -7.27 -15.53 -18.09
C SER A 77 -6.91 -14.32 -17.22
N LEU A 78 -5.78 -14.38 -16.52
CA LEU A 78 -5.28 -13.27 -15.69
C LEU A 78 -4.23 -12.41 -16.41
N LYS A 79 -3.94 -12.70 -17.69
CA LYS A 79 -2.87 -12.05 -18.45
C LYS A 79 -3.04 -10.53 -18.54
N SER A 80 -4.27 -10.03 -18.57
CA SER A 80 -4.59 -8.61 -18.63
C SER A 80 -4.04 -7.82 -17.43
N LEU A 81 -3.92 -8.45 -16.25
CA LEU A 81 -3.36 -7.79 -15.06
C LEU A 81 -1.86 -7.49 -15.16
N GLN A 82 -1.14 -8.18 -16.05
CA GLN A 82 0.30 -7.99 -16.26
C GLN A 82 0.61 -7.05 -17.42
N LEU A 83 -0.41 -6.62 -18.16
CA LEU A 83 -0.21 -5.62 -19.21
C LEU A 83 0.11 -4.28 -18.53
N PRO A 84 1.07 -3.50 -19.07
CA PRO A 84 1.25 -2.13 -18.63
C PRO A 84 -0.10 -1.42 -18.68
N ARG A 85 -0.42 -0.66 -17.62
CA ARG A 85 -1.47 0.34 -17.77
C ARG A 85 -0.92 1.34 -18.77
N LEU A 86 -1.51 1.36 -19.97
CA LEU A 86 -1.09 2.30 -20.99
C LEU A 86 -1.33 3.68 -20.38
N LEU A 87 -0.26 4.39 -20.02
CA LEU A 87 -0.33 5.82 -19.74
C LEU A 87 -0.54 6.50 -21.09
N MET A 88 -1.68 6.27 -21.73
CA MET A 88 -2.07 6.96 -22.94
C MET A 88 -2.44 8.38 -22.52
N ALA A 89 -1.69 9.36 -23.02
CA ALA A 89 -2.01 10.77 -22.88
C ALA A 89 -3.43 11.12 -23.38
N ASP A 90 -4.05 10.22 -24.16
CA ASP A 90 -5.37 10.37 -24.78
C ASP A 90 -6.49 9.55 -24.11
N GLU A 91 -6.20 8.70 -23.12
CA GLU A 91 -7.25 7.95 -22.41
C GLU A 91 -7.89 8.80 -21.30
N LYS A 92 -9.22 8.87 -21.35
CA LYS A 92 -10.02 9.60 -20.36
C LYS A 92 -9.92 8.90 -19.00
N VAL A 93 -9.35 9.58 -18.00
CA VAL A 93 -9.25 9.10 -16.62
C VAL A 93 -10.62 8.58 -16.14
N PRO A 94 -10.71 7.33 -15.66
CA PRO A 94 -11.96 6.75 -15.18
C PRO A 94 -12.57 7.54 -14.03
N THR A 95 -13.90 7.55 -13.97
CA THR A 95 -14.65 8.18 -12.87
C THR A 95 -15.34 7.17 -11.97
N THR A 96 -15.28 5.88 -12.30
CA THR A 96 -15.85 4.76 -11.55
C THR A 96 -14.83 3.64 -11.46
N LEU A 97 -14.92 2.84 -10.40
CA LEU A 97 -14.05 1.67 -10.24
C LEU A 97 -14.48 0.56 -11.19
N ASP A 98 -13.52 -0.11 -11.82
CA ASP A 98 -13.80 -1.24 -12.72
C ASP A 98 -14.16 -2.50 -11.92
N PRO A 99 -15.42 -2.98 -11.96
CA PRO A 99 -15.82 -4.18 -11.25
C PRO A 99 -15.13 -5.43 -11.83
N HIS A 100 -14.90 -5.49 -13.14
CA HIS A 100 -14.24 -6.63 -13.77
C HIS A 100 -12.80 -6.78 -13.28
N ARG A 101 -12.09 -5.66 -13.09
CA ARG A 101 -10.75 -5.66 -12.52
C ARG A 101 -10.73 -6.14 -11.07
N ALA A 102 -11.74 -5.79 -10.27
CA ALA A 102 -11.88 -6.34 -8.91
C ALA A 102 -12.02 -7.88 -8.92
N TRP A 103 -12.79 -8.43 -9.84
CA TRP A 103 -12.91 -9.88 -10.04
C TRP A 103 -11.59 -10.52 -10.47
N LEU A 104 -10.86 -9.91 -11.42
CA LEU A 104 -9.55 -10.40 -11.86
C LEU A 104 -8.53 -10.40 -10.70
N ASN A 105 -8.41 -9.29 -9.96
CA ASN A 105 -7.52 -9.18 -8.81
C ASN A 105 -7.86 -10.22 -7.73
N SER A 106 -9.15 -10.38 -7.41
CA SER A 106 -9.61 -11.36 -6.42
C SER A 106 -9.33 -12.80 -6.87
N ALA A 107 -9.52 -13.07 -8.17
CA ALA A 107 -9.25 -14.39 -8.74
C ALA A 107 -7.76 -14.71 -8.72
N ALA A 108 -6.92 -13.73 -9.06
CA ALA A 108 -5.46 -13.86 -8.98
C ALA A 108 -4.99 -14.10 -7.54
N LEU A 109 -5.50 -13.33 -6.58
CA LEU A 109 -5.21 -13.49 -5.16
C LEU A 109 -5.62 -14.88 -4.64
N LEU A 110 -6.79 -15.38 -5.05
CA LEU A 110 -7.22 -16.76 -4.78
C LEU A 110 -6.26 -17.81 -5.39
N ARG A 111 -5.69 -17.57 -6.58
CA ARG A 111 -4.70 -18.49 -7.17
C ARG A 111 -3.38 -18.55 -6.41
N PHE A 112 -3.09 -17.54 -5.60
CA PHE A 112 -1.96 -17.49 -4.68
C PHE A 112 -2.36 -17.84 -3.24
N ASP A 113 -3.46 -18.56 -3.04
CA ASP A 113 -3.96 -18.98 -1.72
C ASP A 113 -4.12 -17.80 -0.75
N PHE A 114 -4.59 -16.66 -1.29
CA PHE A 114 -4.73 -15.40 -0.58
C PHE A 114 -3.43 -14.83 0.02
N ASN A 115 -2.27 -15.27 -0.46
CA ASN A 115 -1.00 -14.63 -0.16
C ASN A 115 -0.86 -13.32 -0.97
N HIS A 116 -1.17 -12.20 -0.34
CA HIS A 116 -1.11 -10.88 -0.96
C HIS A 116 0.29 -10.53 -1.49
N GLY A 117 1.33 -10.86 -0.73
CA GLY A 117 2.70 -10.54 -1.11
C GLY A 117 3.14 -11.24 -2.39
N ASP A 118 2.84 -12.53 -2.52
CA ASP A 118 3.10 -13.29 -3.75
C ASP A 118 2.31 -12.75 -4.93
N PHE A 119 1.05 -12.38 -4.71
CA PHE A 119 0.23 -11.76 -5.74
C PHE A 119 0.83 -10.44 -6.25
N VAL A 120 1.22 -9.52 -5.37
CA VAL A 120 1.85 -8.24 -5.76
C VAL A 120 3.19 -8.45 -6.45
N ARG A 121 4.04 -9.34 -5.92
CA ARG A 121 5.29 -9.72 -6.59
C ARG A 121 5.01 -10.32 -7.97
N TRP A 122 3.94 -11.12 -8.10
CA TRP A 122 3.52 -11.69 -9.37
C TRP A 122 3.11 -10.64 -10.39
N LEU A 123 2.29 -9.66 -9.98
CA LEU A 123 1.88 -8.51 -10.81
C LEU A 123 3.11 -7.81 -11.39
N GLY A 124 4.10 -7.51 -10.55
CA GLY A 124 5.34 -6.87 -10.99
C GLY A 124 5.10 -5.42 -11.46
N GLY A 125 5.89 -4.97 -12.45
CA GLY A 125 5.70 -3.65 -13.08
C GLY A 125 5.75 -2.49 -12.08
N GLU A 126 4.80 -1.57 -12.23
CA GLU A 126 4.60 -0.40 -11.36
C GLU A 126 4.33 -0.75 -9.89
N TYR A 127 3.76 -1.92 -9.59
CA TYR A 127 3.51 -2.37 -8.21
C TYR A 127 4.76 -2.78 -7.44
N THR A 128 5.90 -2.90 -8.13
CA THR A 128 7.16 -3.44 -7.57
C THR A 128 8.39 -2.68 -8.06
N ASN A 129 8.21 -1.54 -8.73
CA ASN A 129 9.30 -0.81 -9.39
C ASN A 129 10.17 -1.67 -10.34
N LYS A 130 9.62 -2.74 -10.95
CA LYS A 130 10.39 -3.73 -11.73
C LYS A 130 11.18 -3.12 -12.90
N GLY A 131 10.76 -1.97 -13.42
CA GLY A 131 11.41 -1.28 -14.53
C GLY A 131 12.60 -0.41 -14.14
N ARG A 132 12.90 -0.24 -12.85
CA ARG A 132 14.00 0.62 -12.37
C ARG A 132 15.30 -0.17 -12.25
N ASP A 133 16.40 0.48 -12.58
CA ASP A 133 17.75 -0.01 -12.30
C ASP A 133 18.27 0.70 -11.05
N PHE A 134 17.92 0.14 -9.89
CA PHE A 134 18.30 0.75 -8.62
C PHE A 134 19.81 0.78 -8.40
N ASN A 135 20.58 -0.14 -8.96
CA ASN A 135 22.03 -0.10 -8.78
C ASN A 135 22.60 1.11 -9.51
N LEU A 136 22.25 1.29 -10.78
CA LEU A 136 22.69 2.45 -11.56
C LEU A 136 22.21 3.77 -10.95
N GLU A 137 20.93 3.85 -10.56
CA GLU A 137 20.36 5.07 -9.99
C GLU A 137 21.04 5.45 -8.66
N TRP A 138 21.33 4.47 -7.79
CA TRP A 138 21.96 4.73 -6.51
C TRP A 138 23.48 4.96 -6.62
N ASP A 139 24.16 4.35 -7.60
CA ASP A 139 25.55 4.67 -7.92
C ASP A 139 25.70 6.17 -8.28
N VAL A 140 24.75 6.71 -9.04
CA VAL A 140 24.70 8.14 -9.41
C VAL A 140 24.44 9.01 -8.18
N ILE A 141 23.44 8.68 -7.37
CA ILE A 141 23.09 9.43 -6.15
C ILE A 141 24.29 9.45 -5.19
N GLU A 142 24.89 8.30 -4.92
CA GLU A 142 26.03 8.18 -4.01
C GLU A 142 27.25 8.95 -4.52
N SER A 143 27.55 8.85 -5.82
CA SER A 143 28.65 9.59 -6.46
C SER A 143 28.47 11.11 -6.33
N HIS A 144 27.24 11.59 -6.56
CA HIS A 144 26.91 13.00 -6.44
C HIS A 144 27.04 13.50 -4.99
N LEU A 145 26.54 12.74 -4.02
CA LEU A 145 26.65 13.08 -2.60
C LEU A 145 28.10 13.11 -2.12
N LYS A 146 28.93 12.16 -2.55
CA LYS A 146 30.37 12.13 -2.24
C LYS A 146 31.12 13.32 -2.82
N SER A 147 30.61 13.95 -3.89
CA SER A 147 31.24 15.12 -4.51
C SER A 147 30.99 16.45 -3.76
N LYS A 148 30.11 16.45 -2.74
CA LYS A 148 29.69 17.65 -2.02
C LYS A 148 30.13 17.64 -0.56
N VAL A 149 30.50 18.82 -0.06
CA VAL A 149 30.64 19.06 1.39
C VAL A 149 29.30 19.55 1.92
N LEU A 150 28.58 18.68 2.63
CA LEU A 150 27.29 19.02 3.20
C LEU A 150 27.47 19.84 4.49
N PRO A 151 26.74 20.95 4.66
CA PRO A 151 26.64 21.65 5.94
C PRO A 151 26.25 20.72 7.11
N SER A 152 26.85 20.93 8.28
CA SER A 152 26.65 20.08 9.47
C SER A 152 25.26 20.25 10.13
N ASP A 153 24.50 21.27 9.73
CA ASP A 153 23.14 21.57 10.21
C ASP A 153 22.04 20.85 9.41
N LEU A 154 22.44 20.07 8.40
CA LEU A 154 21.53 19.26 7.59
C LEU A 154 21.19 17.91 8.24
N PRO A 155 20.02 17.32 7.91
CA PRO A 155 19.68 15.97 8.34
C PRO A 155 20.71 14.94 7.87
N PRO A 156 20.99 13.90 8.66
CA PRO A 156 21.89 12.83 8.26
C PRO A 156 21.32 12.08 7.04
N THR A 157 22.10 11.99 5.96
CA THR A 157 21.72 11.20 4.79
C THR A 157 21.83 9.70 5.10
N LYS A 158 20.69 9.00 5.11
CA LYS A 158 20.63 7.56 5.39
C LYS A 158 20.58 6.74 4.10
N LEU A 159 21.70 6.72 3.37
CA LEU A 159 21.80 6.08 2.04
C LEU A 159 21.34 4.61 2.03
N ASP A 160 21.86 3.79 2.95
CA ASP A 160 21.49 2.37 3.03
C ASP A 160 19.98 2.17 3.25
N MET A 161 19.42 2.91 4.21
CA MET A 161 17.99 2.88 4.49
C MET A 161 17.17 3.34 3.27
N ALA A 162 17.59 4.40 2.60
CA ALA A 162 16.91 4.93 1.43
C ALA A 162 16.93 3.94 0.25
N TYR A 163 18.05 3.25 0.03
CA TYR A 163 18.16 2.14 -0.92
C TYR A 163 17.19 1.00 -0.57
N ARG A 164 17.17 0.58 0.70
CA ARG A 164 16.27 -0.47 1.20
C ARG A 164 14.80 -0.06 1.07
N ILE A 165 14.43 1.20 1.33
CA ILE A 165 13.07 1.71 1.14
C ILE A 165 12.61 1.51 -0.32
N GLN A 166 13.47 1.81 -1.29
CA GLN A 166 13.11 1.70 -2.71
C GLN A 166 13.14 0.28 -3.26
N THR A 167 13.99 -0.59 -2.70
CA THR A 167 14.20 -1.96 -3.18
C THR A 167 13.42 -3.01 -2.39
N GLU A 168 13.09 -2.77 -1.12
CA GLU A 168 12.31 -3.69 -0.30
C GLU A 168 10.87 -3.19 -0.10
N GLY A 169 10.66 -1.88 -0.08
CA GLY A 169 9.40 -1.28 0.34
C GLY A 169 9.28 -1.17 1.86
N VAL A 170 8.27 -0.44 2.32
CA VAL A 170 8.12 -0.03 3.73
C VAL A 170 6.95 -0.71 4.44
N PRO A 171 6.94 -0.80 5.78
CA PRO A 171 8.08 -0.51 6.67
C PRO A 171 9.21 -1.53 6.46
N LEU A 172 10.44 -1.18 6.85
CA LEU A 172 11.59 -2.10 6.72
C LEU A 172 11.56 -3.20 7.78
N ARG A 173 10.91 -2.95 8.91
CA ARG A 173 10.63 -3.89 9.99
C ARG A 173 9.22 -3.62 10.54
N GLY A 174 8.56 -4.67 11.02
CA GLY A 174 7.26 -4.54 11.68
C GLY A 174 6.56 -5.88 11.79
N GLN A 175 6.14 -6.24 13.00
CA GLN A 175 5.39 -7.46 13.29
C GLN A 175 4.05 -7.06 13.89
N TYR A 176 2.98 -7.16 13.10
CA TYR A 176 1.66 -6.70 13.52
C TYR A 176 0.75 -7.89 13.74
N THR A 177 0.25 -8.01 14.97
CA THR A 177 -0.78 -8.99 15.34
C THR A 177 -2.08 -8.25 15.57
N THR A 178 -2.99 -8.39 14.61
CA THR A 178 -4.29 -7.71 14.63
C THR A 178 -5.35 -8.59 15.28
N PRO A 179 -6.10 -8.09 16.27
CA PRO A 179 -7.25 -8.81 16.79
C PRO A 179 -8.28 -9.07 15.70
N MET A 180 -8.68 -10.33 15.51
CA MET A 180 -9.60 -10.68 14.43
C MET A 180 -10.93 -9.94 14.56
N GLU A 181 -11.44 -9.83 15.80
CA GLU A 181 -12.64 -9.07 16.13
C GLU A 181 -12.56 -7.60 15.67
N ALA A 182 -11.38 -6.98 15.70
CA ALA A 182 -11.21 -5.60 15.29
C ALA A 182 -11.38 -5.44 13.78
N THR A 183 -10.88 -6.39 12.98
CA THR A 183 -11.11 -6.40 11.52
C THR A 183 -12.60 -6.56 11.20
N LEU A 184 -13.33 -7.41 11.93
CA LEU A 184 -14.78 -7.59 11.74
C LEU A 184 -15.55 -6.31 12.05
N LEU A 185 -15.30 -5.76 13.25
CA LEU A 185 -15.92 -4.54 13.74
C LEU A 185 -15.63 -3.37 12.80
N ARG A 186 -14.39 -3.25 12.28
CA ARG A 186 -14.01 -2.19 11.33
C ARG A 186 -14.63 -2.38 9.95
N ASN A 187 -14.80 -3.62 9.47
CA ASN A 187 -15.55 -3.88 8.25
C ASN A 187 -17.04 -3.53 8.41
N GLU A 188 -17.65 -3.80 9.58
CA GLU A 188 -19.05 -3.46 9.86
C GLU A 188 -19.25 -1.95 10.05
N TYR A 189 -18.32 -1.29 10.72
CA TYR A 189 -18.30 0.17 10.89
C TYR A 189 -18.25 0.91 9.54
N ASP A 190 -17.57 0.33 8.56
CA ASP A 190 -17.36 0.90 7.23
C ASP A 190 -16.53 2.20 7.32
N ASN A 191 -17.09 3.32 6.87
CA ASN A 191 -16.38 4.59 6.72
C ASN A 191 -17.03 5.71 7.53
N HIS A 192 -16.26 6.76 7.78
CA HIS A 192 -16.78 7.93 8.49
C HIS A 192 -17.92 8.60 7.72
N PRO A 193 -18.91 9.24 8.40
CA PRO A 193 -20.13 9.76 7.77
C PRO A 193 -19.89 10.70 6.58
N ALA A 194 -18.79 11.45 6.60
CA ALA A 194 -18.42 12.37 5.52
C ALA A 194 -18.21 11.67 4.17
N VAL A 195 -17.84 10.39 4.16
CA VAL A 195 -17.70 9.58 2.93
C VAL A 195 -19.06 9.33 2.30
N GLY A 196 -20.06 8.94 3.10
CA GLY A 196 -21.43 8.72 2.64
C GLY A 196 -22.08 9.97 2.02
N ALA A 197 -21.72 11.15 2.51
CA ALA A 197 -22.17 12.42 1.94
C ALA A 197 -21.50 12.77 0.59
N ASN A 198 -20.44 12.05 0.18
CA ASN A 198 -19.58 12.43 -0.95
C ASN A 198 -19.25 11.25 -1.90
N LEU A 199 -20.08 10.22 -1.95
CA LEU A 199 -19.81 8.95 -2.66
C LEU A 199 -19.28 9.13 -4.08
N ALA A 200 -19.95 9.91 -4.94
CA ALA A 200 -19.51 10.10 -6.32
C ALA A 200 -18.12 10.77 -6.44
N ALA A 201 -17.80 11.70 -5.54
CA ALA A 201 -16.51 12.37 -5.52
C ALA A 201 -15.40 11.45 -4.97
N VAL A 202 -15.74 10.61 -4.00
CA VAL A 202 -14.85 9.58 -3.44
C VAL A 202 -14.54 8.52 -4.49
N GLU A 203 -15.55 7.96 -5.15
CA GLU A 203 -15.38 6.95 -6.19
C GLU A 203 -14.54 7.47 -7.35
N LYS A 204 -14.82 8.69 -7.83
CA LYS A 204 -14.04 9.31 -8.91
C LYS A 204 -12.54 9.39 -8.57
N LYS A 205 -12.21 9.62 -7.30
CA LYS A 205 -10.81 9.61 -6.87
C LYS A 205 -10.24 8.23 -6.75
N PHE A 206 -10.98 7.27 -6.19
CA PHE A 206 -10.50 5.90 -6.16
C PHE A 206 -10.28 5.35 -7.56
N ALA A 207 -11.18 5.63 -8.51
CA ALA A 207 -11.00 5.31 -9.92
C ALA A 207 -9.70 5.92 -10.49
N LYS A 208 -9.39 7.19 -10.17
CA LYS A 208 -8.11 7.83 -10.56
C LYS A 208 -6.90 7.20 -9.86
N GLU A 209 -7.00 6.87 -8.58
CA GLU A 209 -5.89 6.25 -7.83
C GLU A 209 -5.62 4.82 -8.30
N GLU A 210 -6.68 4.06 -8.62
CA GLU A 210 -6.64 2.73 -9.22
C GLU A 210 -5.98 2.81 -10.60
N TRP A 211 -6.38 3.79 -11.43
CA TRP A 211 -5.79 4.07 -12.73
C TRP A 211 -4.28 4.32 -12.65
N ASN A 212 -3.82 5.03 -11.63
CA ASN A 212 -2.41 5.29 -11.35
C ASN A 212 -1.72 4.17 -10.55
N SER A 213 -2.40 3.05 -10.31
CA SER A 213 -1.87 1.90 -9.56
C SER A 213 -1.43 2.20 -8.13
N TYR A 214 -2.03 3.21 -7.50
CA TYR A 214 -1.76 3.56 -6.11
C TYR A 214 -2.40 2.60 -5.11
N HIS A 215 -3.40 1.83 -5.55
CA HIS A 215 -3.98 0.74 -4.78
C HIS A 215 -4.48 -0.36 -5.73
N ILE A 216 -4.76 -1.52 -5.14
CA ILE A 216 -5.39 -2.65 -5.81
C ILE A 216 -6.73 -2.88 -5.10
N HIS A 217 -7.82 -2.94 -5.87
CA HIS A 217 -9.13 -3.26 -5.35
C HIS A 217 -9.53 -4.70 -5.66
N TYR A 218 -10.19 -5.32 -4.68
CA TYR A 218 -10.70 -6.68 -4.67
C TYR A 218 -12.19 -6.64 -4.34
N LEU A 219 -12.89 -7.76 -4.51
CA LEU A 219 -14.24 -7.93 -3.99
C LEU A 219 -14.18 -7.88 -2.46
N ARG A 220 -15.06 -7.09 -1.82
CA ARG A 220 -14.99 -6.84 -0.38
C ARG A 220 -14.89 -8.10 0.45
N PHE A 221 -15.69 -9.13 0.13
CA PHE A 221 -15.74 -10.39 0.89
C PHE A 221 -14.39 -11.13 1.01
N VAL A 222 -13.42 -10.81 0.16
CA VAL A 222 -12.07 -11.38 0.22
C VAL A 222 -11.34 -11.03 1.52
N TYR A 223 -11.79 -10.00 2.24
CA TYR A 223 -11.22 -9.60 3.53
C TYR A 223 -11.14 -10.76 4.54
N GLU A 224 -12.06 -11.72 4.48
CA GLU A 224 -12.14 -12.89 5.37
C GLU A 224 -11.01 -13.91 5.15
N PHE A 225 -10.29 -13.81 4.04
CA PHE A 225 -9.24 -14.76 3.66
C PHE A 225 -7.83 -14.16 3.75
N LEU A 226 -7.70 -12.86 4.03
CA LEU A 226 -6.42 -12.17 4.07
C LEU A 226 -5.85 -12.17 5.50
N PRO A 227 -4.75 -12.88 5.77
CA PRO A 227 -4.17 -12.95 7.10
C PRO A 227 -3.60 -11.58 7.53
N GLY A 228 -3.80 -11.23 8.80
CA GLY A 228 -3.30 -10.00 9.41
C GLY A 228 -3.83 -8.70 8.80
N LEU A 229 -4.93 -8.77 8.04
CA LEU A 229 -5.60 -7.62 7.45
C LEU A 229 -6.09 -6.64 8.53
N VAL A 230 -5.72 -5.37 8.36
CA VAL A 230 -6.26 -4.25 9.14
C VAL A 230 -7.14 -3.40 8.22
N ILE A 231 -8.37 -3.13 8.64
CA ILE A 231 -9.31 -2.28 7.90
C ILE A 231 -9.34 -0.89 8.52
N ASN A 232 -8.84 0.10 7.80
CA ASN A 232 -8.78 1.48 8.22
C ASN A 232 -9.97 2.24 7.62
N PRO A 233 -10.82 2.90 8.44
CA PRO A 233 -11.91 3.72 7.92
C PRO A 233 -11.39 4.84 7.04
N ILE A 234 -12.15 5.19 6.01
CA ILE A 234 -11.87 6.34 5.17
C ILE A 234 -12.54 7.57 5.76
N GLN A 235 -11.83 8.69 5.72
CA GLN A 235 -12.36 10.03 5.99
C GLN A 235 -12.34 10.86 4.71
N TRP A 236 -13.39 11.66 4.53
CA TRP A 236 -13.42 12.73 3.53
C TRP A 236 -13.15 14.07 4.21
N VAL A 237 -12.06 14.72 3.85
CA VAL A 237 -11.66 16.03 4.41
C VAL A 237 -11.81 17.09 3.34
N PHE A 238 -12.54 18.16 3.61
CA PHE A 238 -12.60 19.31 2.73
C PHE A 238 -11.48 20.29 3.08
N ASP A 239 -10.60 20.56 2.12
CA ASP A 239 -9.58 21.60 2.24
C ASP A 239 -9.60 22.49 0.99
N LYS A 240 -9.64 23.82 1.20
CA LYS A 240 -9.56 24.84 0.12
C LYS A 240 -10.46 24.56 -1.09
N GLY A 241 -11.72 24.17 -0.84
CA GLY A 241 -12.71 23.89 -1.90
C GLY A 241 -12.54 22.55 -2.63
N LYS A 242 -11.56 21.73 -2.22
CA LYS A 242 -11.32 20.40 -2.78
C LYS A 242 -11.41 19.37 -1.65
N GLY A 243 -12.31 18.40 -1.80
CA GLY A 243 -12.29 17.25 -0.91
C GLY A 243 -10.99 16.46 -1.09
N GLN A 244 -10.53 15.74 -0.07
CA GLN A 244 -9.37 14.87 -0.01
C GLN A 244 -9.73 13.56 0.70
N ILE A 245 -9.15 12.46 0.25
CA ILE A 245 -9.31 11.16 0.90
C ILE A 245 -8.19 11.05 1.94
N CYS A 246 -8.55 10.73 3.17
CA CYS A 246 -7.61 10.38 4.23
C CYS A 246 -7.95 8.98 4.72
N ILE A 247 -6.96 8.12 4.89
CA ILE A 247 -7.15 6.80 5.49
C ILE A 247 -6.91 6.97 6.98
N ASP A 248 -7.98 6.86 7.78
CA ASP A 248 -7.91 7.05 9.22
C ASP A 248 -7.25 5.84 9.87
N CYS A 249 -5.93 5.94 9.99
CA CYS A 249 -5.08 4.93 10.58
C CYS A 249 -5.09 4.97 12.11
N SER A 250 -5.81 5.92 12.74
CA SER A 250 -5.78 6.16 14.20
C SER A 250 -7.11 5.84 14.88
N ASN A 251 -8.22 6.22 14.26
CA ASN A 251 -9.54 6.04 14.83
C ASN A 251 -10.34 4.96 14.10
N GLY A 252 -11.57 4.78 14.56
CA GLY A 252 -12.53 3.84 14.03
C GLY A 252 -13.63 3.61 15.06
N PRO A 253 -14.33 2.47 15.01
CA PRO A 253 -15.36 2.14 16.00
C PRO A 253 -14.79 2.10 17.43
N ASN A 254 -13.51 1.73 17.57
CA ASN A 254 -12.73 1.86 18.80
C ASN A 254 -11.23 1.98 18.44
N SER A 255 -10.37 2.17 19.45
CA SER A 255 -8.92 2.22 19.26
C SER A 255 -8.32 0.89 18.82
N LEU A 256 -8.96 -0.24 19.17
CA LEU A 256 -8.48 -1.58 18.81
C LEU A 256 -8.37 -1.74 17.29
N GLY A 257 -7.27 -2.35 16.83
CA GLY A 257 -7.02 -2.58 15.41
C GLY A 257 -6.68 -1.34 14.59
N SER A 258 -6.39 -0.19 15.21
CA SER A 258 -5.78 0.94 14.50
C SER A 258 -4.34 0.61 14.12
N ILE A 259 -3.97 0.81 12.86
CA ILE A 259 -2.61 0.49 12.40
C ILE A 259 -1.55 1.36 13.08
N ASN A 260 -1.87 2.62 13.39
CA ASN A 260 -0.93 3.52 14.06
C ASN A 260 -0.58 3.06 15.49
N LEU A 261 -1.37 2.17 16.12
CA LEU A 261 -0.99 1.59 17.42
C LEU A 261 0.19 0.61 17.33
N TYR A 262 0.46 0.05 16.14
CA TYR A 262 1.58 -0.88 15.94
C TYR A 262 2.83 -0.17 15.40
N ILE A 263 2.73 1.11 15.05
CA ILE A 263 3.83 1.89 14.49
C ILE A 263 4.39 2.77 15.62
N PRO A 264 5.70 2.78 15.86
CA PRO A 264 6.31 3.69 16.82
C PRO A 264 5.92 5.15 16.52
N SER A 265 5.51 5.88 17.55
CA SER A 265 5.14 7.29 17.39
C SER A 265 6.35 8.12 16.97
N LEU A 266 6.13 9.09 16.08
CA LEU A 266 7.17 10.05 15.68
C LEU A 266 7.71 10.87 16.85
N LYS A 267 6.93 11.03 17.92
CA LYS A 267 7.35 11.75 19.14
C LYS A 267 8.28 10.91 20.01
N ASP A 268 8.17 9.60 19.91
CA ASP A 268 8.87 8.62 20.72
C ASP A 268 9.93 7.90 19.88
N ALA A 269 10.52 8.56 18.87
CA ALA A 269 11.50 7.94 17.99
C ALA A 269 12.59 7.24 18.82
N ILE A 270 12.53 5.90 18.85
CA ILE A 270 13.40 5.09 19.69
C ILE A 270 14.71 4.87 18.94
N PRO A 271 15.87 5.29 19.48
CA PRO A 271 17.15 4.99 18.87
C PRO A 271 17.29 3.47 18.64
N GLY A 272 17.49 3.07 17.39
CA GLY A 272 17.57 1.66 17.00
C GLY A 272 16.30 1.06 16.37
N GLU A 273 15.18 1.79 16.33
CA GLU A 273 13.92 1.35 15.68
C GLU A 273 13.60 2.11 14.39
N GLU A 274 14.62 2.69 13.78
CA GLU A 274 14.46 3.53 12.59
C GLU A 274 13.97 2.76 11.36
N ASP A 275 14.14 1.43 11.35
CA ASP A 275 13.61 0.53 10.33
C ASP A 275 12.09 0.32 10.45
N GLU A 276 11.46 0.71 11.56
CA GLU A 276 9.99 0.66 11.74
C GLU A 276 9.37 2.02 11.43
N CYS A 277 9.96 3.10 11.98
CA CYS A 277 9.53 4.48 11.75
C CYS A 277 10.73 5.45 11.93
N PRO A 278 11.37 5.91 10.85
CA PRO A 278 12.51 6.82 10.96
C PRO A 278 12.17 8.19 11.59
N ALA A 279 13.17 8.91 12.06
CA ALA A 279 12.99 10.28 12.54
C ALA A 279 12.67 11.26 11.40
N VAL A 280 11.87 12.28 11.69
CA VAL A 280 11.48 13.33 10.73
C VAL A 280 12.22 14.64 11.04
N TYR A 281 12.93 15.19 10.06
CA TYR A 281 13.66 16.46 10.19
C TYR A 281 13.04 17.62 9.40
N TYR A 282 11.89 17.38 8.75
CA TYR A 282 11.24 18.34 7.85
C TYR A 282 10.75 19.61 8.57
N GLN A 283 10.40 19.52 9.85
CA GLN A 283 9.89 20.68 10.61
C GLN A 283 10.85 21.88 10.65
N TYR A 284 12.16 21.63 10.48
CA TYR A 284 13.20 22.66 10.45
C TYR A 284 13.63 23.06 9.03
N ALA A 285 13.03 22.47 7.97
CA ALA A 285 13.46 22.70 6.60
C ALA A 285 13.22 24.14 6.14
N PHE A 286 12.10 24.75 6.53
CA PHE A 286 11.80 26.13 6.18
C PHE A 286 12.76 27.13 6.83
N ASP A 287 13.06 26.94 8.13
CA ASP A 287 14.02 27.78 8.84
C ASP A 287 15.42 27.67 8.22
N ARG A 288 15.88 26.44 7.90
CA ARG A 288 17.13 26.21 7.18
C ARG A 288 17.16 26.94 5.82
N PHE A 289 16.06 26.87 5.08
CA PHE A 289 15.92 27.55 3.79
C PHE A 289 16.00 29.08 3.93
N LEU A 290 15.32 29.67 4.91
CA LEU A 290 15.41 31.11 5.18
C LEU A 290 16.82 31.53 5.60
N CYS A 291 17.48 30.75 6.47
CA CYS A 291 18.88 30.98 6.84
C CYS A 291 19.81 30.95 5.62
N GLN A 292 19.59 30.01 4.69
CA GLN A 292 20.36 29.93 3.45
C GLN A 292 20.14 31.16 2.55
N ILE A 293 18.90 31.62 2.39
CA ILE A 293 18.59 32.87 1.65
C ILE A 293 19.30 34.07 2.27
N LEU A 294 19.24 34.22 3.60
CA LEU A 294 19.90 35.31 4.29
C LEU A 294 21.42 35.27 4.11
N ARG A 295 22.05 34.09 4.26
CA ARG A 295 23.48 33.89 4.00
C ARG A 295 23.85 34.27 2.56
N MET A 296 23.05 33.85 1.56
CA MET A 296 23.27 34.24 0.16
C MET A 296 23.16 35.74 -0.04
N ARG A 297 22.19 36.41 0.58
CA ARG A 297 22.02 37.86 0.50
C ARG A 297 23.19 38.62 1.12
N ILE A 298 23.73 38.15 2.23
CA ILE A 298 24.93 38.75 2.86
C ILE A 298 26.13 38.65 1.90
N THR A 299 26.36 37.46 1.33
CA THR A 299 27.50 37.21 0.44
C THR A 299 27.36 37.90 -0.92
N ARG A 300 26.13 38.04 -1.43
CA ARG A 300 25.81 38.66 -2.72
C ARG A 300 24.66 39.66 -2.55
N PRO A 301 24.95 40.88 -2.05
CA PRO A 301 23.92 41.85 -1.65
C PRO A 301 23.03 42.31 -2.80
N ASN A 302 23.58 42.44 -4.00
CA ASN A 302 22.89 43.04 -5.15
C ASN A 302 22.44 42.01 -6.19
N ASP A 303 22.86 40.75 -6.06
CA ASP A 303 22.53 39.73 -7.04
C ASP A 303 21.09 39.24 -6.84
N PRO A 304 20.32 38.99 -7.90
CA PRO A 304 19.05 38.30 -7.78
C PRO A 304 19.24 36.92 -7.12
N ILE A 305 18.42 36.63 -6.10
CA ILE A 305 18.35 35.28 -5.53
C ILE A 305 17.17 34.58 -6.19
N MET A 306 17.47 33.61 -7.05
CA MET A 306 16.47 32.79 -7.70
C MET A 306 16.05 31.68 -6.74
N VAL A 307 14.77 31.66 -6.38
CA VAL A 307 14.15 30.57 -5.60
C VAL A 307 13.23 29.77 -6.51
N HIS A 308 13.28 28.46 -6.39
CA HIS A 308 12.40 27.55 -7.10
C HIS A 308 11.67 26.68 -6.08
N ALA A 309 10.37 26.48 -6.30
CA ALA A 309 9.56 25.54 -5.54
C ALA A 309 9.04 24.51 -6.52
N ASP A 310 9.42 23.25 -6.32
CA ASP A 310 8.88 22.12 -7.07
C ASP A 310 7.94 21.32 -6.17
N GLY A 311 6.85 20.85 -6.76
CA GLY A 311 5.79 20.10 -6.10
C GLY A 311 5.73 18.68 -6.61
N ILE A 312 6.07 17.72 -5.76
CA ILE A 312 5.98 16.30 -6.13
C ILE A 312 4.52 15.82 -6.03
N GLU A 313 3.87 15.61 -7.17
CA GLU A 313 2.53 15.01 -7.20
C GLU A 313 2.58 13.60 -6.58
N ALA A 314 1.63 13.34 -5.68
CA ALA A 314 1.45 12.06 -5.00
C ALA A 314 2.72 11.54 -4.30
N ALA A 315 3.48 12.44 -3.67
CA ALA A 315 4.74 12.16 -2.95
C ALA A 315 4.75 10.83 -2.17
N PHE A 316 3.80 10.62 -1.26
CA PHE A 316 3.75 9.40 -0.43
C PHE A 316 3.44 8.14 -1.23
N ARG A 317 2.72 8.25 -2.36
CA ARG A 317 2.42 7.10 -3.22
C ARG A 317 3.66 6.56 -3.93
N ARG A 318 4.74 7.35 -4.02
CA ARG A 318 6.02 6.92 -4.60
C ARG A 318 6.83 6.02 -3.67
N VAL A 319 6.54 6.03 -2.37
CA VAL A 319 7.10 5.10 -1.40
C VAL A 319 6.19 3.88 -1.36
N LEU A 320 6.67 2.76 -1.89
CA LEU A 320 5.88 1.53 -1.98
C LEU A 320 5.88 0.80 -0.65
N TYR A 321 4.73 0.26 -0.25
CA TYR A 321 4.66 -0.69 0.84
C TYR A 321 5.35 -2.00 0.46
N HIS A 322 5.96 -2.64 1.44
CA HIS A 322 6.41 -4.01 1.31
C HIS A 322 5.19 -4.89 0.98
N PRO A 323 5.28 -5.82 0.00
CA PRO A 323 4.13 -6.63 -0.44
C PRO A 323 3.42 -7.39 0.68
N ASP A 324 4.20 -7.88 1.66
CA ASP A 324 3.68 -8.60 2.83
C ASP A 324 3.09 -7.69 3.91
N MET A 325 3.32 -6.38 3.86
CA MET A 325 2.87 -5.40 4.86
C MET A 325 1.72 -4.50 4.38
N ALA A 326 1.47 -4.44 3.07
CA ALA A 326 0.47 -3.55 2.48
C ALA A 326 -0.96 -3.76 3.04
N CYS A 327 -1.32 -5.00 3.39
CA CYS A 327 -2.62 -5.33 3.99
C CYS A 327 -2.88 -4.66 5.35
N ALA A 328 -1.84 -4.17 6.03
CA ALA A 328 -1.99 -3.41 7.28
C ALA A 328 -2.61 -2.03 7.06
N PHE A 329 -2.62 -1.55 5.82
CA PHE A 329 -3.14 -0.23 5.44
C PHE A 329 -4.38 -0.34 4.55
N ALA A 330 -5.04 -1.50 4.56
CA ALA A 330 -6.23 -1.72 3.74
C ALA A 330 -7.42 -0.89 4.24
N TYR A 331 -8.39 -0.69 3.36
CA TYR A 331 -9.64 0.04 3.61
C TYR A 331 -10.76 -0.51 2.73
N VAL A 332 -12.02 -0.26 3.10
CA VAL A 332 -13.19 -0.73 2.34
C VAL A 332 -13.95 0.45 1.76
N TYR A 333 -14.48 0.28 0.55
CA TYR A 333 -15.36 1.27 -0.07
C TYR A 333 -16.40 0.55 -0.92
N SER A 334 -17.68 0.74 -0.58
CA SER A 334 -18.79 0.05 -1.25
C SER A 334 -18.58 -1.47 -1.25
N ASP A 335 -18.66 -2.12 -2.41
CA ASP A 335 -18.45 -3.57 -2.60
C ASP A 335 -16.97 -3.97 -2.72
N TYR A 336 -16.03 -3.06 -2.45
CA TYR A 336 -14.60 -3.31 -2.64
C TYR A 336 -13.79 -3.27 -1.36
N LEU A 337 -12.81 -4.19 -1.28
CA LEU A 337 -11.67 -4.10 -0.39
C LEU A 337 -10.51 -3.49 -1.19
N MET A 338 -9.84 -2.48 -0.65
CA MET A 338 -8.73 -1.81 -1.29
C MET A 338 -7.47 -1.99 -0.45
N VAL A 339 -6.38 -2.40 -1.09
CA VAL A 339 -5.06 -2.49 -0.47
C VAL A 339 -4.14 -1.51 -1.17
N PRO A 340 -3.58 -0.52 -0.45
CA PRO A 340 -2.70 0.47 -1.05
C PRO A 340 -1.36 -0.16 -1.45
N VAL A 341 -0.80 0.34 -2.55
CA VAL A 341 0.51 -0.08 -3.07
C VAL A 341 1.58 0.88 -2.58
N GLY A 342 1.29 2.18 -2.63
CA GLY A 342 2.11 3.23 -2.03
C GLY A 342 1.54 3.74 -0.71
N GLN A 343 2.36 4.47 0.08
CA GLN A 343 1.95 4.95 1.40
C GLN A 343 0.67 5.78 1.36
N VAL A 344 -0.17 5.64 2.40
CA VAL A 344 -1.44 6.35 2.52
C VAL A 344 -1.28 7.64 3.31
N PHE A 345 -2.12 8.64 3.01
CA PHE A 345 -2.31 9.77 3.90
C PHE A 345 -3.04 9.31 5.17
N GLY A 346 -2.47 9.62 6.33
CA GLY A 346 -3.02 9.27 7.66
C GLY A 346 -2.17 8.29 8.47
N SER A 347 -1.25 7.56 7.83
CA SER A 347 -0.26 6.71 8.53
C SER A 347 0.83 7.56 9.18
N TRP A 348 1.25 7.20 10.40
CA TRP A 348 2.37 7.86 11.09
C TRP A 348 3.70 7.69 10.35
N SER A 349 3.93 6.56 9.68
CA SER A 349 5.21 6.29 9.02
C SER A 349 5.33 6.92 7.62
N ALA A 350 4.23 7.40 7.04
CA ALA A 350 4.22 7.94 5.66
C ALA A 350 5.12 9.17 5.47
N PRO A 351 5.01 10.23 6.31
CA PRO A 351 5.93 11.36 6.21
C PRO A 351 7.38 10.96 6.48
N SER A 352 7.58 10.04 7.42
CA SER A 352 8.91 9.62 7.86
C SER A 352 9.73 8.95 6.76
N TYR A 353 9.20 7.88 6.15
CA TYR A 353 9.90 7.19 5.07
C TYR A 353 10.11 8.08 3.83
N TYR A 354 9.14 8.94 3.52
CA TYR A 354 9.30 9.91 2.44
C TYR A 354 10.44 10.90 2.71
N CYS A 355 10.57 11.40 3.95
CA CYS A 355 11.65 12.32 4.32
C CYS A 355 13.03 11.70 4.13
N VAL A 356 13.21 10.41 4.45
CA VAL A 356 14.49 9.71 4.23
C VAL A 356 14.90 9.76 2.74
N LEU A 357 13.95 9.56 1.83
CA LEU A 357 14.22 9.68 0.39
C LEU A 357 14.47 11.14 -0.02
N ALA A 358 13.65 12.08 0.46
CA ALA A 358 13.80 13.50 0.14
C ALA A 358 15.17 14.03 0.59
N ASP A 359 15.63 13.65 1.78
CA ASP A 359 16.93 14.03 2.33
C ASP A 359 18.10 13.46 1.50
N CYS A 360 17.90 12.42 0.68
CA CYS A 360 18.91 11.94 -0.26
C CYS A 360 18.92 12.70 -1.59
N TRP A 361 17.79 13.33 -1.97
CA TRP A 361 17.56 13.93 -3.29
C TRP A 361 17.73 15.46 -3.31
N ILE A 362 17.76 16.10 -2.14
CA ILE A 362 17.90 17.56 -1.99
C ILE A 362 19.33 18.04 -2.32
N TYR A 363 20.31 17.15 -2.27
CA TYR A 363 21.71 17.46 -2.51
C TYR A 363 22.06 17.20 -3.95
#